data_AF-A0A251RVR9-F1
#
_entry.id   AF-A0A251RVR9-F1
#
_cell.length_a   1.000
_cell.length_b   1.000
_cell.length_c   1.000
_cell.angle_alpha   90.00
_cell.angle_beta   90.00
_cell.angle_gamma   90.00
#
_symmetry.space_group_name_H-M   'P 1'
#
loop_
_entity.id
_entity.type
_entity.pdbx_description
1 polymer ?
#
loop_
_entity_poly.entity_id
_entity_poly.type
_entity_poly.pdbx_seq_one_letter_code
_entity_poly.pdbx_strand_id
1 'polypeptide(L)'
;MKASTGSDHPHIVLQDLTSASPNPSVMDIKIGSRTWGPEASDAYIAKCLKKDRESTSTPLGFRISGLQVYTGEESGFYKPDRDYMRKTGLDDVKLILRNFVSSNPSSETGQGPGPDCSLVSYVYGGPNGILAQLVELKTWFEDQTMYHFHACSLLFMFDQRLTLEGARSNAVVKLIDFAHVTDGNGVIDHNFLGGLCSLIKFISNIVAEANDHTGTNGEVEV
;
A
#
# COMPACT_ATOMS: atom_id res chain seq x y z
N MET A 1 22.11 19.69 -0.05
CA MET A 1 20.82 20.40 0.09
C MET A 1 20.76 20.94 1.51
N LYS A 2 20.34 22.19 1.71
CA LYS A 2 20.17 22.74 3.07
C LYS A 2 18.83 22.25 3.62
N ALA A 3 18.83 21.65 4.81
CA ALA A 3 17.59 21.35 5.51
C ALA A 3 16.86 22.65 5.89
N SER A 4 15.56 22.57 6.20
CA SER A 4 14.73 23.71 6.65
C SER A 4 15.27 24.43 7.90
N THR A 5 16.22 23.84 8.60
CA THR A 5 16.89 24.36 9.81
C THR A 5 18.19 25.13 9.53
N GLY A 6 18.64 25.22 8.27
CA GLY A 6 19.87 25.94 7.90
C GLY A 6 21.19 25.23 8.26
N SER A 7 21.13 24.07 8.90
CA SER A 7 22.28 23.19 9.15
C SER A 7 22.45 22.17 8.02
N ASP A 8 23.70 21.77 7.76
CA ASP A 8 24.00 20.68 6.85
C ASP A 8 23.72 19.34 7.54
N HIS A 9 22.91 18.51 6.89
CA HIS A 9 22.62 17.14 7.31
C HIS A 9 23.14 16.18 6.25
N PRO A 10 23.56 14.96 6.62
CA PRO A 10 23.84 13.93 5.63
C PRO A 10 22.56 13.59 4.84
N HIS A 11 22.69 13.37 3.53
CA HIS A 11 21.58 13.01 2.64
C HIS A 11 21.91 11.70 1.93
N ILE A 12 20.87 10.93 1.60
CA ILE A 12 20.98 9.74 0.76
C ILE A 12 20.42 10.10 -0.62
N VAL A 13 21.18 9.77 -1.67
CA VAL A 13 20.71 9.90 -3.05
C VAL A 13 20.10 8.57 -3.47
N LEU A 14 18.81 8.57 -3.76
CA LEU A 14 18.05 7.39 -4.18
C LEU A 14 17.42 7.65 -5.56
N GLN A 15 17.10 6.57 -6.26
CA GLN A 15 16.28 6.65 -7.46
C GLN A 15 14.89 7.24 -7.12
N ASP A 16 14.44 8.20 -7.93
CA ASP A 16 13.05 8.64 -7.90
C ASP A 16 12.17 7.63 -8.63
N LEU A 17 11.29 6.96 -7.88
CA LEU A 17 10.37 5.96 -8.42
C LEU A 17 9.25 6.57 -9.26
N THR A 18 8.98 7.87 -9.10
CA THR A 18 7.89 8.58 -9.79
C THR A 18 8.32 9.20 -11.10
N SER A 19 9.64 9.30 -11.37
CA SER A 19 10.17 10.08 -12.49
C SER A 19 9.73 9.59 -13.88
N ALA A 20 9.33 8.31 -13.99
CA ALA A 20 8.87 7.70 -15.24
C ALA A 20 7.34 7.77 -15.44
N SER A 21 6.60 8.26 -14.43
CA SER A 21 5.14 8.30 -14.42
C SER A 21 4.67 9.74 -14.37
N PRO A 22 4.01 10.28 -15.42
CA PRO A 22 3.56 11.66 -15.42
C PRO A 22 2.51 11.95 -14.34
N ASN A 23 1.62 11.00 -14.03
CA ASN A 23 0.55 11.15 -13.07
C ASN A 23 0.44 9.90 -12.16
N PRO A 24 1.41 9.70 -11.25
CA PRO A 24 1.45 8.50 -10.45
C PRO A 24 0.36 8.52 -9.38
N SER A 25 -0.47 7.48 -9.37
CA SER A 25 -1.26 7.09 -8.21
C SER A 25 -0.34 6.35 -7.25
N VAL A 26 -0.32 6.75 -5.98
CA VAL A 26 0.61 6.27 -4.96
C VAL A 26 -0.13 5.94 -3.66
N MET A 27 0.25 4.82 -3.04
CA MET A 27 -0.25 4.43 -1.72
C MET A 27 0.92 3.96 -0.84
N ASP A 28 1.03 4.54 0.35
CA ASP A 28 2.04 4.16 1.36
C ASP A 28 1.35 3.29 2.42
N ILE A 29 1.84 2.07 2.58
CA ILE A 29 1.31 1.10 3.55
C ILE A 29 2.42 0.71 4.50
N LYS A 30 2.28 1.07 5.78
CA LYS A 30 3.21 0.65 6.82
C LYS A 30 2.90 -0.77 7.25
N ILE A 31 3.91 -1.63 7.28
CA ILE A 31 3.74 -3.06 7.56
C ILE A 31 4.27 -3.40 8.97
N GLY A 32 3.59 -4.33 9.63
CA GLY A 32 3.87 -4.80 10.98
C GLY A 32 2.72 -4.53 11.95
N SER A 33 2.45 -5.49 12.84
CA SER A 33 1.52 -5.29 13.97
C SER A 33 2.11 -4.44 15.08
N ARG A 34 3.44 -4.31 15.08
CA ARG A 34 4.22 -3.32 15.83
C ARG A 34 5.17 -2.57 14.92
N THR A 35 5.39 -1.29 15.19
CA THR A 35 6.31 -0.42 14.44
C THR A 35 7.54 0.02 15.24
N TRP A 36 7.93 -0.75 16.23
CA TRP A 36 9.15 -0.55 17.01
C TRP A 36 10.00 -1.83 16.99
N GLY A 37 11.31 -1.66 17.03
CA GLY A 37 12.31 -2.73 17.14
C GLY A 37 12.84 -2.88 18.57
N PRO A 38 13.57 -3.97 18.85
CA PRO A 38 14.06 -4.27 20.20
C PRO A 38 15.05 -3.23 20.75
N GLU A 39 15.78 -2.54 19.88
CA GLU A 39 16.79 -1.53 20.26
C GLU A 39 16.21 -0.10 20.35
N ALA A 40 14.89 0.06 20.17
CA ALA A 40 14.27 1.38 20.24
C ALA A 40 14.24 1.91 21.68
N SER A 41 14.38 3.24 21.83
CA SER A 41 14.24 3.89 23.14
C SER A 41 12.81 3.80 23.68
N ASP A 42 12.65 3.80 25.01
CA ASP A 42 11.34 3.75 25.67
C ASP A 42 10.38 4.84 25.16
N ALA A 43 10.90 6.05 24.93
CA ALA A 43 10.11 7.15 24.38
C ALA A 43 9.62 6.88 22.96
N TYR A 44 10.45 6.25 22.11
CA TYR A 44 10.07 5.84 20.76
C TYR A 44 9.05 4.69 20.80
N ILE A 45 9.28 3.69 21.63
CA ILE A 45 8.37 2.55 21.84
C ILE A 45 7.00 3.07 22.28
N ALA A 46 6.92 3.95 23.29
CA ALA A 46 5.67 4.53 23.75
C ALA A 46 4.92 5.29 22.65
N LYS A 47 5.65 6.05 21.82
CA LYS A 47 5.10 6.76 20.67
C LYS A 47 4.55 5.79 19.61
N CYS A 48 5.27 4.73 19.27
CA CYS A 48 4.83 3.73 18.31
C CYS A 48 3.64 2.93 18.84
N LEU A 49 3.69 2.46 20.09
CA LEU A 49 2.59 1.75 20.74
C LEU A 49 1.28 2.54 20.71
N LYS A 50 1.34 3.85 21.00
CA LYS A 50 0.15 4.71 20.91
C LYS A 50 -0.44 4.69 19.49
N LYS A 51 0.39 4.93 18.47
CA LYS A 51 -0.05 4.94 17.06
C LYS A 51 -0.53 3.58 16.57
N ASP A 52 0.15 2.51 16.97
CA ASP A 52 -0.17 1.16 16.53
C ASP A 52 -1.51 0.70 17.11
N ARG A 53 -1.86 1.14 18.33
CA ARG A 53 -3.15 0.88 18.98
C ARG A 53 -4.30 1.74 18.43
N GLU A 54 -3.99 2.97 18.03
CA GLU A 54 -4.97 3.92 17.47
C GLU A 54 -5.18 3.72 15.95
N SER A 55 -4.61 2.67 15.34
CA SER A 55 -4.70 2.39 13.91
C SER A 55 -4.96 0.92 13.62
N THR A 56 -5.04 0.57 12.34
CA THR A 56 -5.19 -0.80 11.86
C THR A 56 -3.94 -1.66 12.00
N SER A 57 -2.81 -1.09 12.45
CA SER A 57 -1.55 -1.84 12.61
C SER A 57 -1.71 -3.01 13.57
N THR A 58 -2.21 -2.78 14.79
CA THR A 58 -2.39 -3.86 15.77
C THR A 58 -3.34 -4.96 15.26
N PRO A 59 -4.56 -4.65 14.78
CA PRO A 59 -5.50 -5.71 14.37
C PRO A 59 -5.22 -6.34 13.00
N LEU A 60 -4.62 -5.63 12.04
CA LEU A 60 -4.40 -6.13 10.67
C LEU A 60 -2.95 -6.43 10.34
N GLY A 61 -2.00 -6.01 11.17
CA GLY A 61 -0.58 -6.09 10.85
C GLY A 61 -0.12 -5.07 9.81
N PHE A 62 -0.95 -4.10 9.43
CA PHE A 62 -0.55 -2.99 8.57
C PHE A 62 -1.48 -1.79 8.76
N ARG A 63 -1.05 -0.62 8.30
CA ARG A 63 -1.89 0.58 8.16
C ARG A 63 -1.59 1.35 6.88
N ILE A 64 -2.59 1.97 6.30
CA ILE A 64 -2.41 2.84 5.13
C ILE A 64 -2.05 4.24 5.66
N SER A 65 -0.85 4.72 5.36
CA SER A 65 -0.31 5.98 5.89
C SER A 65 -0.50 7.16 4.93
N GLY A 66 -0.76 6.88 3.65
CA GLY A 66 -1.04 7.90 2.65
C GLY A 66 -1.63 7.30 1.38
N LEU A 67 -2.43 8.10 0.68
CA LEU A 67 -3.06 7.76 -0.57
C LEU A 67 -3.12 9.00 -1.47
N GLN A 68 -2.81 8.81 -2.74
CA GLN A 68 -3.05 9.76 -3.82
C GLN A 68 -3.43 8.97 -5.06
N VAL A 69 -4.60 9.25 -5.65
CA VAL A 69 -5.10 8.56 -6.85
C VAL A 69 -5.35 9.61 -7.91
N TYR A 70 -4.75 9.44 -9.09
CA TYR A 70 -5.05 10.28 -10.24
C TYR A 70 -6.46 9.95 -10.76
N THR A 71 -7.26 10.97 -11.06
CA THR A 71 -8.65 10.81 -11.51
C THR A 71 -8.93 11.49 -12.85
N GLY A 72 -7.89 11.86 -13.59
CA GLY A 72 -7.97 12.48 -14.92
C GLY A 72 -7.55 13.95 -14.93
N GLU A 73 -7.39 14.51 -16.14
CA GLU A 73 -6.84 15.87 -16.32
C GLU A 73 -7.70 16.96 -15.69
N GLU A 74 -9.04 16.83 -15.76
CA GLU A 74 -9.97 17.81 -15.22
C GLU A 74 -10.16 17.67 -13.70
N SER A 75 -10.20 16.43 -13.20
CA SER A 75 -10.46 16.14 -11.78
C SER A 75 -9.19 16.14 -10.91
N GLY A 76 -8.01 16.01 -11.53
CA GLY A 76 -6.73 16.03 -10.85
C GLY A 76 -6.47 14.78 -10.02
N PHE A 77 -6.31 14.96 -8.70
CA PHE A 77 -5.98 13.88 -7.77
C PHE A 77 -6.99 13.81 -6.62
N TYR A 78 -7.48 12.60 -6.37
CA TYR A 78 -8.10 12.25 -5.11
C TYR A 78 -7.02 12.00 -4.05
N LYS A 79 -7.06 12.79 -2.97
CA LYS A 79 -6.11 12.71 -1.86
C LYS A 79 -6.84 12.95 -0.54
N PRO A 80 -7.20 11.88 0.19
CA PRO A 80 -7.79 12.02 1.51
C PRO A 80 -6.87 12.81 2.44
N ASP A 81 -7.46 13.59 3.33
CA ASP A 81 -6.68 14.34 4.30
C ASP A 81 -5.94 13.42 5.28
N ARG A 82 -4.86 13.94 5.86
CA ARG A 82 -3.99 13.16 6.75
C ARG A 82 -4.68 12.74 8.04
N ASP A 83 -5.68 13.48 8.50
CA ASP A 83 -6.40 13.16 9.73
C ASP A 83 -7.41 12.04 9.48
N TYR A 84 -8.07 12.01 8.32
CA TYR A 84 -8.87 10.89 7.85
C TYR A 84 -8.03 9.62 7.77
N MET A 85 -6.88 9.66 7.07
CA MET A 85 -5.97 8.50 6.95
C MET A 85 -5.47 8.00 8.30
N ARG A 86 -5.29 8.89 9.29
CA ARG A 86 -4.89 8.50 10.65
C ARG A 86 -5.99 7.79 11.42
N LYS A 87 -7.26 8.11 11.14
CA LYS A 87 -8.44 7.57 11.83
C LYS A 87 -9.07 6.37 11.13
N THR A 88 -8.53 5.97 9.96
CA THR A 88 -8.94 4.80 9.20
C THR A 88 -9.08 3.58 10.11
N GLY A 89 -10.31 3.08 10.22
CA GLY A 89 -10.65 1.84 10.90
C GLY A 89 -10.62 0.63 9.98
N LEU A 90 -11.09 -0.51 10.47
CA LEU A 90 -11.10 -1.78 9.73
C LEU A 90 -11.97 -1.72 8.47
N ASP A 91 -13.14 -1.06 8.56
CA ASP A 91 -14.09 -0.97 7.44
C ASP A 91 -13.57 -0.05 6.33
N ASP A 92 -12.83 1.00 6.70
CA ASP A 92 -12.24 1.97 5.78
C ASP A 92 -11.11 1.36 4.92
N VAL A 93 -10.37 0.37 5.43
CA VAL A 93 -9.25 -0.25 4.70
C VAL A 93 -9.72 -0.84 3.38
N LYS A 94 -10.86 -1.53 3.36
CA LYS A 94 -11.40 -2.10 2.11
C LYS A 94 -11.79 -1.00 1.13
N LEU A 95 -12.41 0.07 1.61
CA LEU A 95 -12.80 1.21 0.79
C LEU A 95 -11.56 1.86 0.15
N ILE A 96 -10.53 2.14 0.95
CA ILE A 96 -9.29 2.78 0.47
C ILE A 96 -8.58 1.90 -0.56
N LEU A 97 -8.46 0.60 -0.29
CA LEU A 97 -7.84 -0.34 -1.24
C LEU A 97 -8.61 -0.43 -2.56
N ARG A 98 -9.95 -0.29 -2.54
CA ARG A 98 -10.77 -0.21 -3.76
C ARG A 98 -10.64 1.13 -4.47
N ASN A 99 -10.64 2.24 -3.73
CA ASN A 99 -10.40 3.57 -4.28
C ASN A 99 -9.08 3.66 -5.04
N PHE A 100 -8.02 2.99 -4.56
CA PHE A 100 -6.72 2.96 -5.24
C PHE A 100 -6.78 2.38 -6.66
N VAL A 101 -7.74 1.50 -6.95
CA VAL A 101 -7.91 0.83 -8.25
C VAL A 101 -9.22 1.22 -8.93
N SER A 102 -9.72 2.42 -8.64
CA SER A 102 -10.96 2.94 -9.21
C SER A 102 -10.73 4.24 -9.97
N SER A 103 -11.51 4.45 -11.02
CA SER A 103 -11.49 5.72 -11.77
C SER A 103 -12.35 6.79 -11.09
N ASN A 104 -13.22 6.39 -10.16
CA ASN A 104 -14.16 7.23 -9.42
C ASN A 104 -14.02 7.06 -7.87
N PRO A 105 -12.84 7.27 -7.28
CA PRO A 105 -12.65 7.09 -5.84
C PRO A 105 -13.62 7.96 -5.03
N SER A 106 -14.17 7.40 -3.96
CA SER A 106 -15.20 8.05 -3.14
C SER A 106 -14.85 8.09 -1.65
N SER A 107 -15.29 9.15 -0.97
CA SER A 107 -14.96 9.41 0.44
C SER A 107 -15.92 8.74 1.43
N GLU A 108 -17.05 8.19 0.98
CA GLU A 108 -18.15 7.77 1.86
C GLU A 108 -18.48 6.29 1.73
N THR A 109 -18.61 5.62 2.87
CA THR A 109 -19.31 4.35 3.00
C THR A 109 -20.82 4.59 3.02
N GLY A 110 -21.43 4.94 1.88
CA GLY A 110 -22.90 4.96 1.72
C GLY A 110 -23.49 6.18 0.99
N GLN A 111 -24.68 5.96 0.41
CA GLN A 111 -25.53 6.83 -0.44
C GLN A 111 -25.13 7.04 -1.92
N GLY A 112 -23.89 6.76 -2.32
CA GLY A 112 -23.48 6.72 -3.74
C GLY A 112 -23.11 5.31 -4.23
N PRO A 113 -22.93 5.11 -5.56
CA PRO A 113 -22.25 3.91 -6.05
C PRO A 113 -20.83 3.89 -5.45
N GLY A 114 -20.43 2.74 -4.92
CA GLY A 114 -19.08 2.55 -4.39
C GLY A 114 -18.00 2.70 -5.48
N PRO A 115 -16.71 2.62 -5.09
CA PRO A 115 -15.60 2.60 -6.05
C PRO A 115 -15.81 1.54 -7.13
N ASP A 116 -15.65 1.94 -8.40
CA ASP A 116 -15.91 1.11 -9.57
C ASP A 116 -14.94 -0.06 -9.74
N CYS A 117 -13.78 -0.02 -9.07
CA CYS A 117 -12.72 -1.02 -9.15
C CYS A 117 -12.29 -1.34 -10.60
N SER A 118 -12.49 -0.39 -11.52
CA SER A 118 -12.29 -0.58 -12.97
C SER A 118 -10.85 -0.92 -13.36
N LEU A 119 -9.89 -0.64 -12.49
CA LEU A 119 -8.46 -0.85 -12.74
C LEU A 119 -7.91 -2.12 -12.10
N VAL A 120 -8.74 -2.94 -11.43
CA VAL A 120 -8.28 -4.13 -10.68
C VAL A 120 -7.47 -5.09 -11.53
N SER A 121 -7.92 -5.44 -12.73
CA SER A 121 -7.25 -6.42 -13.60
C SER A 121 -5.87 -5.95 -14.07
N TYR A 122 -5.67 -4.63 -14.16
CA TYR A 122 -4.43 -4.04 -14.63
C TYR A 122 -3.46 -3.66 -13.50
N VAL A 123 -3.96 -3.34 -12.31
CA VAL A 123 -3.15 -2.86 -11.18
C VAL A 123 -2.90 -3.95 -10.15
N TYR A 124 -3.95 -4.59 -9.64
CA TYR A 124 -3.82 -5.67 -8.65
C TYR A 124 -3.61 -7.04 -9.30
N GLY A 125 -4.37 -7.33 -10.35
CA GLY A 125 -4.37 -8.60 -11.05
C GLY A 125 -3.25 -8.76 -12.09
N GLY A 126 -3.25 -9.93 -12.72
CA GLY A 126 -2.29 -10.29 -13.77
C GLY A 126 -0.91 -10.71 -13.23
N PRO A 127 -0.04 -11.25 -14.09
CA PRO A 127 1.25 -11.82 -13.69
C PRO A 127 2.27 -10.80 -13.20
N ASN A 128 2.07 -9.52 -13.53
CA ASN A 128 2.96 -8.42 -13.10
C ASN A 128 2.23 -7.42 -12.18
N GLY A 129 1.00 -7.69 -11.78
CA GLY A 129 0.25 -6.81 -10.89
C GLY A 129 0.81 -6.82 -9.47
N ILE A 130 0.27 -5.94 -8.64
CA ILE A 130 0.66 -5.80 -7.24
C ILE A 130 0.51 -7.13 -6.49
N LEU A 131 -0.54 -7.92 -6.75
CA LEU A 131 -0.72 -9.19 -6.05
C LEU A 131 0.42 -10.17 -6.32
N ALA A 132 0.87 -10.29 -7.58
CA ALA A 132 1.99 -11.15 -7.94
C ALA A 132 3.31 -10.69 -7.27
N GLN A 133 3.57 -9.38 -7.26
CA GLN A 133 4.75 -8.79 -6.62
C GLN A 133 4.74 -8.99 -5.09
N LEU A 134 3.57 -8.90 -4.44
CA LEU A 134 3.44 -9.16 -3.00
C LEU A 134 3.64 -10.64 -2.68
N VAL A 135 3.18 -11.56 -3.53
CA VAL A 135 3.38 -13.00 -3.35
C VAL A 135 4.88 -13.34 -3.48
N GLU A 136 5.57 -12.76 -4.47
CA GLU A 136 7.03 -12.90 -4.59
C GLU A 136 7.75 -12.37 -3.34
N LEU A 137 7.38 -11.18 -2.88
CA LEU A 137 7.92 -10.59 -1.65
C LEU A 137 7.64 -11.48 -0.43
N LYS A 138 6.44 -12.05 -0.34
CA LYS A 138 6.06 -12.96 0.73
C LYS A 138 6.97 -14.19 0.75
N THR A 139 7.21 -14.82 -0.40
CA THR A 139 8.13 -15.96 -0.51
C THR A 139 9.51 -15.60 0.01
N TRP A 140 10.03 -14.40 -0.32
CA TRP A 140 11.30 -13.94 0.24
C TRP A 140 11.26 -13.77 1.77
N PHE A 141 10.19 -13.20 2.32
CA PHE A 141 10.02 -13.02 3.77
C PHE A 141 9.76 -14.32 4.55
N GLU A 142 9.33 -15.39 3.88
CA GLU A 142 9.18 -16.72 4.48
C GLU A 142 10.53 -17.38 4.75
N ASP A 143 11.56 -17.08 3.94
CA ASP A 143 12.86 -17.74 3.99
C ASP A 143 13.98 -16.85 4.58
N GLN A 144 13.96 -15.56 4.28
CA GLN A 144 15.05 -14.67 4.68
C GLN A 144 15.12 -14.50 6.20
N THR A 145 16.34 -14.56 6.73
CA THR A 145 16.62 -14.35 8.16
C THR A 145 17.66 -13.27 8.40
N MET A 146 17.95 -12.47 7.36
CA MET A 146 19.03 -11.49 7.37
C MET A 146 18.59 -10.20 8.06
N TYR A 147 17.34 -9.80 7.86
CA TYR A 147 16.86 -8.48 8.28
C TYR A 147 15.47 -8.55 8.92
N HIS A 148 15.27 -7.75 9.97
CA HIS A 148 13.95 -7.39 10.49
C HIS A 148 13.65 -5.93 10.14
N PHE A 149 12.49 -5.69 9.55
CA PHE A 149 12.04 -4.43 8.98
C PHE A 149 11.01 -3.78 9.90
N HIS A 150 11.48 -2.99 10.86
CA HIS A 150 10.59 -2.24 11.74
C HIS A 150 10.19 -0.91 11.12
N ALA A 151 8.92 -0.54 11.27
CA ALA A 151 8.37 0.72 10.76
C ALA A 151 8.62 0.98 9.25
N CYS A 152 8.88 -0.05 8.46
CA CYS A 152 9.05 0.04 7.01
C CYS A 152 7.69 0.10 6.31
N SER A 153 7.68 0.67 5.11
CA SER A 153 6.46 0.80 4.29
C SER A 153 6.62 0.11 2.94
N LEU A 154 5.53 -0.44 2.44
CA LEU A 154 5.35 -0.75 1.03
C LEU A 154 4.79 0.49 0.33
N LEU A 155 5.45 0.93 -0.73
CA LEU A 155 4.98 1.96 -1.63
C LEU A 155 4.41 1.29 -2.88
N PHE A 156 3.10 1.42 -3.06
CA PHE A 156 2.41 1.00 -4.28
C PHE A 156 2.30 2.17 -5.21
N MET A 157 2.54 1.92 -6.49
CA MET A 157 2.51 2.95 -7.52
C MET A 157 1.97 2.40 -8.82
N PHE A 158 1.21 3.19 -9.56
CA PHE A 158 0.92 2.97 -10.97
C PHE A 158 0.59 4.31 -11.63
N ASP A 159 0.58 4.35 -12.94
CA ASP A 159 0.11 5.50 -13.71
C ASP A 159 -1.08 5.09 -14.58
N GLN A 160 -2.27 5.62 -14.28
CA GLN A 160 -3.51 5.21 -14.93
C GLN A 160 -3.47 5.40 -16.45
N ARG A 161 -2.85 6.47 -16.95
CA ARG A 161 -2.78 6.75 -18.38
C ARG A 161 -1.94 5.68 -19.08
N LEU A 162 -0.77 5.39 -18.54
CA LEU A 162 0.09 4.33 -19.06
C LEU A 162 -0.54 2.94 -18.92
N THR A 163 -1.34 2.71 -17.86
CA THR A 163 -2.11 1.48 -17.69
C THR A 163 -3.12 1.27 -18.83
N LEU A 164 -3.82 2.34 -19.24
CA LEU A 164 -4.85 2.29 -20.28
C LEU A 164 -4.28 2.29 -21.71
N GLU A 165 -3.11 2.91 -21.92
CA GLU A 165 -2.41 2.92 -23.22
C GLU A 165 -1.57 1.64 -23.45
N GLY A 166 -1.21 0.92 -22.40
CA GLY A 166 -0.28 -0.22 -22.43
C GLY A 166 -0.95 -1.60 -22.36
N ALA A 167 -0.32 -2.61 -22.97
CA ALA A 167 -0.77 -4.00 -22.89
C ALA A 167 -0.35 -4.74 -21.60
N ARG A 168 0.41 -4.09 -20.70
CA ARG A 168 0.95 -4.69 -19.48
C ARG A 168 0.78 -3.75 -18.29
N SER A 169 0.63 -4.34 -17.09
CA SER A 169 0.64 -3.59 -15.83
C SER A 169 1.94 -2.80 -15.69
N ASN A 170 1.80 -1.52 -15.38
CA ASN A 170 2.88 -0.62 -14.95
C ASN A 170 2.87 -0.42 -13.42
N ALA A 171 2.14 -1.27 -12.70
CA ALA A 171 2.09 -1.20 -11.24
C ALA A 171 3.39 -1.69 -10.62
N VAL A 172 3.83 -1.03 -9.56
CA VAL A 172 5.10 -1.30 -8.88
C VAL A 172 4.89 -1.31 -7.37
N VAL A 173 5.50 -2.30 -6.71
CA VAL A 173 5.64 -2.37 -5.26
C VAL A 173 7.11 -2.17 -4.91
N LYS A 174 7.41 -1.23 -4.00
CA LYS A 174 8.75 -1.04 -3.43
C LYS A 174 8.71 -0.97 -1.92
N LEU A 175 9.76 -1.49 -1.28
CA LEU A 175 9.97 -1.32 0.15
C LEU A 175 10.73 -0.01 0.39
N ILE A 176 10.29 0.79 1.36
CA ILE A 176 10.89 2.08 1.74
C ILE A 176 10.96 2.21 3.27
N ASP A 177 11.54 3.31 3.76
CA ASP A 177 11.69 3.65 5.19
C ASP A 177 12.60 2.70 6.00
N PHE A 178 13.83 2.48 5.55
CA PHE A 178 14.77 1.54 6.18
C PHE A 178 15.47 2.05 7.47
N ALA A 179 14.98 3.13 8.09
CA ALA A 179 15.64 3.76 9.23
C ALA A 179 15.69 2.90 10.51
N HIS A 180 14.86 1.85 10.59
CA HIS A 180 14.75 0.96 11.73
C HIS A 180 14.89 -0.52 11.34
N VAL A 181 15.66 -0.81 10.29
CA VAL A 181 16.03 -2.18 9.93
C VAL A 181 17.13 -2.66 10.87
N THR A 182 17.02 -3.88 11.37
CA THR A 182 18.00 -4.54 12.24
C THR A 182 18.37 -5.92 11.70
N ASP A 183 19.45 -6.50 12.19
CA ASP A 183 19.85 -7.86 11.83
C ASP A 183 18.83 -8.89 12.33
N GLY A 184 18.45 -9.81 11.45
CA GLY A 184 17.47 -10.87 11.75
C GLY A 184 18.03 -12.03 12.57
N ASN A 185 19.37 -12.15 12.65
CA ASN A 185 20.08 -13.12 13.50
C ASN A 185 19.59 -14.57 13.33
N GLY A 186 19.28 -14.99 12.09
CA GLY A 186 18.82 -16.35 11.81
C GLY A 186 17.33 -16.59 12.11
N VAL A 187 16.57 -15.54 12.42
CA VAL A 187 15.13 -15.58 12.64
C VAL A 187 14.42 -14.80 11.54
N ILE A 188 13.32 -15.33 11.01
CA ILE A 188 12.49 -14.64 10.02
C ILE A 188 11.76 -13.44 10.64
N ASP A 189 11.44 -12.44 9.83
CA ASP A 189 10.62 -11.31 10.29
C ASP A 189 9.13 -11.67 10.33
N HIS A 190 8.72 -12.36 11.41
CA HIS A 190 7.33 -12.74 11.62
C HIS A 190 6.37 -11.53 11.69
N ASN A 191 6.85 -10.38 12.16
CA ASN A 191 6.03 -9.17 12.28
C ASN A 191 5.68 -8.62 10.90
N PHE A 192 6.69 -8.49 10.03
CA PHE A 192 6.48 -8.03 8.67
C PHE A 192 5.68 -9.05 7.85
N LEU A 193 6.06 -10.34 7.91
CA LEU A 193 5.40 -11.42 7.19
C LEU A 193 3.91 -11.52 7.54
N GLY A 194 3.56 -11.40 8.83
CA GLY A 194 2.15 -11.40 9.26
C GLY A 194 1.34 -10.27 8.65
N GLY A 195 1.89 -9.05 8.63
CA GLY A 195 1.27 -7.89 8.01
C GLY A 195 1.13 -8.02 6.49
N LEU A 196 2.17 -8.52 5.82
CA LEU A 196 2.17 -8.78 4.39
C LEU A 196 1.11 -9.82 3.99
N CYS A 197 1.04 -10.94 4.70
CA CYS A 197 0.01 -11.96 4.47
C CYS A 197 -1.41 -11.41 4.62
N SER A 198 -1.63 -10.57 5.64
CA SER A 198 -2.92 -9.90 5.84
C SER A 198 -3.26 -8.98 4.66
N LEU A 199 -2.32 -8.12 4.23
CA LEU A 199 -2.51 -7.24 3.08
C LEU A 199 -2.81 -8.01 1.78
N ILE A 200 -2.06 -9.09 1.53
CA ILE A 200 -2.28 -9.99 0.38
C ILE A 200 -3.71 -10.52 0.40
N LYS A 201 -4.24 -10.92 1.56
CA LYS A 201 -5.62 -11.42 1.67
C LYS A 201 -6.64 -10.35 1.29
N PHE A 202 -6.47 -9.10 1.74
CA PHE A 202 -7.38 -8.01 1.35
C PHE A 202 -7.37 -7.78 -0.17
N ILE A 203 -6.18 -7.71 -0.78
CA ILE A 203 -6.04 -7.47 -2.22
C ILE A 203 -6.55 -8.66 -3.03
N SER A 204 -6.26 -9.88 -2.60
CA SER A 204 -6.75 -11.11 -3.25
C SER A 204 -8.27 -11.18 -3.27
N ASN A 205 -8.92 -10.79 -2.16
CA ASN A 205 -10.38 -10.74 -2.10
C ASN A 205 -10.95 -9.72 -3.10
N ILE A 206 -10.35 -8.53 -3.23
CA ILE A 206 -10.78 -7.52 -4.21
C ILE A 206 -10.61 -8.05 -5.65
N VAL A 207 -9.51 -8.75 -5.94
CA VAL A 207 -9.29 -9.37 -7.25
C VAL A 207 -10.32 -10.47 -7.55
N ALA A 208 -10.63 -11.32 -6.56
CA ALA A 208 -11.63 -12.38 -6.71
C ALA A 208 -13.03 -11.80 -6.97
N GLU A 209 -13.45 -10.83 -6.15
CA GLU A 209 -14.74 -10.15 -6.30
C GLU A 209 -14.87 -9.51 -7.70
N ALA A 210 -13.82 -8.86 -8.22
CA ALA A 210 -13.87 -8.25 -9.55
C ALA A 210 -14.05 -9.28 -10.68
N ASN A 211 -13.44 -10.46 -10.55
CA ASN A 211 -13.58 -11.52 -11.56
C ASN A 211 -14.99 -12.11 -11.58
N ASP A 212 -15.64 -12.27 -10.41
CA ASP A 212 -17.00 -12.81 -10.32
C ASP A 212 -18.04 -11.92 -11.04
N HIS A 213 -17.86 -10.59 -11.00
CA HIS A 213 -18.76 -9.64 -11.66
C HIS A 213 -18.63 -9.63 -13.19
N THR A 214 -17.51 -10.13 -13.73
CA THR A 214 -17.32 -10.26 -15.19
C THR A 214 -17.93 -11.52 -15.78
N GLY A 215 -18.25 -12.53 -14.95
CA GLY A 215 -18.80 -13.81 -15.38
C GLY A 215 -20.32 -13.86 -15.60
N THR A 216 -21.10 -12.92 -15.05
CA THR A 216 -22.57 -12.96 -15.05
C THR A 216 -23.27 -12.26 -16.22
N ASN A 217 -22.54 -11.63 -17.16
CA ASN A 217 -23.14 -10.94 -18.32
C ASN A 217 -23.17 -11.78 -19.62
N GLY A 218 -23.01 -13.10 -19.52
CA GLY A 218 -22.84 -14.00 -20.67
C GLY A 218 -24.06 -14.80 -21.15
N GLU A 219 -25.19 -14.78 -20.44
CA GLU A 219 -26.39 -15.55 -20.85
C GLU A 219 -27.54 -14.60 -21.23
N VAL A 220 -27.55 -14.20 -22.50
CA VAL A 220 -28.78 -13.90 -23.22
C VAL A 220 -28.95 -15.03 -24.24
N GLU A 221 -29.69 -16.07 -23.85
CA GLU A 221 -30.23 -17.02 -24.82
C GLU A 221 -31.47 -16.41 -25.51
N VAL A 222 -31.51 -16.66 -26.81
CA VAL A 222 -32.44 -16.19 -27.85
C VAL A 222 -33.83 -16.79 -27.68
#